data_AF-A0A518E328-F1
#
_entry.id   AF-A0A518E328-F1
#
_cell.length_a   1.000
_cell.length_b   1.000
_cell.length_c   1.000
_cell.angle_alpha   90.00
_cell.angle_beta   90.00
_cell.angle_gamma   90.00
#
_symmetry.space_group_name_H-M   'P 1'
#
loop_
_entity.id
_entity.type
_entity.pdbx_description
1 polymer ?
#
loop_
_entity_poly.entity_id
_entity_poly.type
_entity_poly.pdbx_seq_one_letter_code
_entity_poly.pdbx_strand_id
1 'polypeptide(L)'
;MTFLLQIGIACLAVSAVVVGLFAVELILVRKRERHFDACWPPITDEEFLARCSPGVSRDTALRTRRIVAEQLGIPYDQVHPDQDFVHDLDC
;
A
#
# COMPACT_ATOMS: atom_id res chain seq x y z
N MET A 1 25.74 40.04 12.70
CA MET A 1 24.37 39.67 13.15
C MET A 1 23.43 39.30 12.00
N THR A 2 23.45 40.00 10.86
CA THR A 2 22.59 39.71 9.68
C THR A 2 22.82 38.35 9.02
N PHE A 3 24.08 37.89 8.90
CA PHE A 3 24.41 36.60 8.27
C PHE A 3 23.84 35.37 9.01
N LEU A 4 23.90 35.34 10.35
CA LEU A 4 23.36 34.25 11.16
C LEU A 4 21.82 34.19 11.08
N LEU A 5 21.17 35.35 10.99
CA LEU A 5 19.72 35.45 10.80
C LEU A 5 19.29 34.90 9.43
N GLN A 6 20.02 35.22 8.37
CA GLN A 6 19.73 34.69 7.03
C GLN A 6 19.90 33.16 6.96
N ILE A 7 20.94 32.62 7.61
CA ILE A 7 21.14 31.17 7.71
C ILE A 7 19.98 30.51 8.47
N GLY A 8 19.55 31.10 9.60
CA GLY A 8 18.42 30.60 10.38
C GLY A 8 17.11 30.56 9.59
N ILE A 9 16.81 31.62 8.82
CA ILE A 9 15.63 31.69 7.95
C ILE A 9 15.70 30.62 6.85
N ALA A 10 16.86 30.44 6.23
CA ALA A 10 17.03 29.41 5.19
C ALA A 10 16.81 28.00 5.74
N CYS A 11 17.35 27.67 6.92
CA CYS A 11 17.14 26.36 7.55
C CYS A 11 15.67 26.11 7.89
N LEU A 12 14.94 27.11 8.38
CA LEU A 12 13.51 27.01 8.64
C LEU A 12 12.68 26.82 7.36
N ALA A 13 13.04 27.51 6.29
CA ALA A 13 12.37 27.35 5.00
C ALA A 13 12.58 25.93 4.43
N VAL A 14 13.81 25.41 4.49
CA VAL A 14 14.14 24.05 4.02
C VAL A 14 13.40 23.00 4.84
N SER A 15 13.40 23.11 6.18
CA SER A 15 12.70 22.15 7.03
C SER A 15 11.19 22.15 6.80
N ALA A 16 10.58 23.33 6.59
CA ALA A 16 9.17 23.45 6.27
C ALA A 16 8.83 22.75 4.93
N VAL A 17 9.66 22.90 3.90
CA VAL A 17 9.47 22.21 2.61
C VAL A 17 9.58 20.70 2.78
N VAL A 18 10.60 20.21 3.49
CA VAL A 18 10.77 18.77 3.72
C VAL A 18 9.56 18.20 4.47
N VAL A 19 9.11 18.85 5.55
CA VAL A 19 7.92 18.43 6.30
C VAL A 19 6.67 18.45 5.41
N GLY A 20 6.52 19.46 4.56
CA GLY A 20 5.43 19.55 3.59
C GLY A 20 5.40 18.38 2.62
N LEU A 21 6.55 18.01 2.04
CA LEU A 21 6.67 16.87 1.13
C LEU A 21 6.30 15.55 1.84
N PHE A 22 6.85 15.30 3.03
CA PHE A 22 6.51 14.12 3.83
C PHE A 22 5.02 14.06 4.18
N ALA A 23 4.41 15.20 4.52
CA ALA A 23 2.98 15.26 4.81
C ALA A 23 2.13 14.92 3.57
N VAL A 24 2.51 15.39 2.38
CA VAL A 24 1.83 15.07 1.13
C VAL A 24 1.93 13.58 0.84
N GLU A 25 3.12 12.98 0.91
CA GLU A 25 3.31 11.54 0.73
C GLU A 25 2.43 10.73 1.68
N LEU A 26 2.40 11.09 2.98
CA LEU A 26 1.55 10.42 3.97
C LEU A 26 0.05 10.53 3.64
N ILE A 27 -0.40 11.69 3.13
CA ILE A 27 -1.79 11.88 2.73
C ILE A 27 -2.12 11.02 1.50
N LEU A 28 -1.22 10.97 0.52
CA LEU A 28 -1.39 10.17 -0.70
C LEU A 28 -1.41 8.67 -0.38
N VAL A 29 -0.48 8.19 0.46
CA VAL A 29 -0.43 6.79 0.91
C VAL A 29 -1.72 6.42 1.64
N ARG A 30 -2.17 7.23 2.61
CA ARG A 30 -3.43 6.96 3.33
C ARG A 30 -4.65 7.00 2.43
N LYS A 31 -4.66 7.88 1.43
CA LYS A 31 -5.75 7.93 0.44
C LYS A 31 -5.75 6.68 -0.41
N ARG A 32 -4.58 6.20 -0.84
CA ARG A 32 -4.43 4.96 -1.61
C ARG A 32 -4.87 3.75 -0.78
N GLU A 33 -4.43 3.64 0.47
CA GLU A 33 -4.86 2.56 1.38
C GLU A 33 -6.38 2.51 1.51
N ARG A 34 -7.03 3.65 1.75
CA ARG A 34 -8.51 3.70 1.85
C ARG A 34 -9.24 3.32 0.57
N HIS A 35 -8.66 3.65 -0.58
CA HIS A 35 -9.24 3.34 -1.87
C HIS A 35 -9.09 1.84 -2.15
N PHE A 36 -7.89 1.31 -1.88
CA PHE A 36 -7.58 -0.11 -1.98
C PHE A 36 -8.47 -0.95 -1.05
N ASP A 37 -8.65 -0.52 0.21
CA ASP A 37 -9.56 -1.17 1.17
C ASP A 37 -11.02 -1.21 0.68
N ALA A 38 -11.43 -0.22 -0.11
CA ALA A 38 -12.79 -0.15 -0.66
C ALA A 38 -12.98 -1.08 -1.86
N CYS A 39 -11.94 -1.26 -2.67
CA CYS A 39 -11.98 -2.17 -3.83
C CYS A 39 -11.69 -3.63 -3.45
N TRP A 40 -10.84 -3.86 -2.46
CA TRP A 40 -10.39 -5.18 -2.04
C TRP A 40 -10.62 -5.41 -0.53
N PRO A 41 -11.88 -5.61 -0.11
CA PRO A 41 -12.19 -5.84 1.29
C PRO A 41 -11.57 -7.16 1.76
N PRO A 42 -11.10 -7.25 3.01
CA PRO A 42 -10.41 -8.45 3.50
C PRO A 42 -11.29 -9.70 3.40
N ILE A 43 -10.74 -10.79 2.86
CA ILE A 43 -11.40 -12.09 2.70
C ILE A 43 -10.69 -13.19 3.48
N THR A 44 -11.47 -14.15 3.97
CA THR A 44 -10.97 -15.34 4.68
C THR A 44 -10.28 -16.33 3.74
N ASP A 45 -9.58 -17.32 4.29
CA ASP A 45 -8.94 -18.37 3.48
C ASP A 45 -9.98 -19.24 2.75
N GLU A 46 -11.12 -19.51 3.39
CA GLU A 46 -12.23 -20.26 2.80
C GLU A 46 -12.84 -19.53 1.61
N GLU A 47 -13.07 -18.22 1.74
CA GLU A 47 -13.60 -17.38 0.67
C GLU A 47 -12.60 -17.24 -0.49
N PHE A 48 -11.32 -17.07 -0.17
CA PHE A 48 -10.26 -17.04 -1.17
C PHE A 48 -10.25 -18.34 -1.98
N LEU A 49 -10.25 -19.49 -1.30
CA LEU A 49 -10.26 -20.80 -1.94
C LEU A 49 -11.53 -21.07 -2.74
N ALA A 50 -12.69 -20.59 -2.29
CA ALA A 50 -13.95 -20.71 -3.00
C ALA A 50 -13.97 -19.93 -4.32
N ARG A 51 -13.17 -18.87 -4.43
CA ARG A 51 -13.01 -18.06 -5.64
C ARG A 51 -11.88 -18.55 -6.55
N CYS A 52 -10.99 -19.42 -6.06
CA CYS A 52 -9.94 -20.01 -6.90
C CYS A 52 -10.53 -20.89 -8.02
N SER A 53 -9.79 -20.97 -9.13
CA SER A 53 -10.15 -21.85 -10.24
C SER A 53 -10.21 -23.33 -9.80
N PRO A 54 -11.12 -24.12 -10.37
CA PRO A 54 -11.22 -25.54 -10.06
C PRO A 54 -9.91 -26.28 -10.39
N GLY A 55 -9.50 -27.18 -9.49
CA GLY A 55 -8.26 -27.95 -9.64
C GLY A 55 -7.02 -27.34 -9.00
N VAL A 56 -7.10 -26.10 -8.49
CA VAL A 56 -6.01 -25.53 -7.68
C VAL A 56 -6.00 -26.19 -6.29
N SER A 57 -4.83 -26.67 -5.86
CA SER A 57 -4.68 -27.25 -4.53
C SER A 57 -4.73 -26.16 -3.45
N ARG A 58 -5.35 -26.46 -2.30
CA ARG A 58 -5.41 -25.54 -1.16
C ARG A 58 -4.03 -25.03 -0.74
N ASP A 59 -3.06 -25.93 -0.64
CA ASP A 59 -1.70 -25.59 -0.22
C ASP A 59 -1.05 -24.60 -1.20
N THR A 60 -1.15 -24.88 -2.50
CA THR A 60 -0.63 -23.99 -3.55
C THR A 60 -1.31 -22.64 -3.51
N ALA A 61 -2.62 -22.59 -3.36
CA ALA A 61 -3.40 -21.35 -3.34
C ALA A 61 -2.99 -20.45 -2.17
N LEU A 62 -3.00 -20.97 -0.94
CA LEU A 62 -2.69 -20.19 0.26
C LEU A 62 -1.20 -19.82 0.33
N ARG A 63 -0.31 -20.69 -0.14
CA ARG A 63 1.11 -20.37 -0.25
C ARG A 63 1.35 -19.24 -1.24
N THR A 64 0.70 -19.28 -2.40
CA THR A 64 0.79 -18.21 -3.40
C THR A 64 0.26 -16.90 -2.83
N ARG A 65 -0.90 -16.94 -2.16
CA ARG A 65 -1.48 -15.78 -1.46
C ARG A 65 -0.49 -15.14 -0.49
N ARG A 66 0.21 -15.95 0.32
CA ARG A 66 1.24 -15.47 1.24
C ARG A 66 2.43 -14.83 0.52
N ILE A 67 2.94 -15.47 -0.53
CA ILE A 67 4.07 -14.93 -1.32
C ILE A 67 3.69 -13.57 -1.91
N VAL A 68 2.49 -13.44 -2.49
CA VAL A 68 2.01 -12.18 -3.06
C VAL A 68 1.95 -11.09 -1.98
N ALA A 69 1.36 -11.39 -0.82
CA ALA A 69 1.28 -10.46 0.30
C ALA A 69 2.67 -9.98 0.75
N GLU A 70 3.62 -10.90 0.91
CA GLU A 70 4.98 -10.60 1.34
C GLU A 70 5.77 -9.80 0.29
N GLN A 71 5.66 -10.16 -0.99
CA GLN A 71 6.44 -9.51 -2.06
C GLN A 71 5.88 -8.13 -2.45
N LEU A 72 4.56 -7.95 -2.40
CA LEU A 72 3.92 -6.69 -2.76
C LEU A 72 3.69 -5.77 -1.54
N GLY A 73 3.91 -6.28 -0.32
CA GLY A 73 3.68 -5.52 0.91
C GLY A 73 2.19 -5.23 1.17
N ILE A 74 1.30 -6.04 0.62
CA ILE A 74 -0.16 -5.91 0.76
C ILE A 74 -0.62 -6.79 1.92
N PRO A 75 -1.63 -6.38 2.72
CA PRO A 75 -2.22 -7.23 3.74
C PRO A 75 -2.67 -8.59 3.17
N TYR A 76 -2.35 -9.68 3.88
CA TYR A 76 -2.63 -11.04 3.42
C TYR A 76 -4.11 -11.28 3.11
N ASP A 77 -4.97 -10.75 3.95
CA ASP A 77 -6.43 -10.83 3.83
C ASP A 77 -6.97 -10.04 2.63
N GLN A 78 -6.24 -9.05 2.13
CA GLN A 78 -6.60 -8.24 0.95
C GLN A 78 -6.01 -8.76 -0.37
N VAL A 79 -5.35 -9.93 -0.36
CA VAL A 79 -4.96 -10.61 -1.59
C VAL A 79 -6.14 -11.43 -2.11
N HIS A 80 -6.59 -11.11 -3.31
CA HIS A 80 -7.74 -11.72 -3.97
C HIS A 80 -7.30 -12.51 -5.23
N PRO A 81 -7.97 -13.62 -5.56
CA PRO A 81 -7.62 -14.42 -6.74
C PRO A 81 -8.07 -13.76 -8.05
N ASP A 82 -9.00 -12.81 -7.97
CA ASP A 82 -9.54 -12.02 -9.08
C ASP A 82 -8.80 -10.69 -9.31
N GLN A 83 -7.80 -10.37 -8.49
CA GLN A 83 -6.93 -9.19 -8.69
C GLN A 83 -6.08 -9.35 -9.96
N ASP A 84 -6.16 -8.36 -10.83
CA ASP A 84 -5.15 -8.10 -11.86
C ASP A 84 -4.04 -7.23 -11.25
N PHE A 85 -2.91 -7.86 -10.93
CA PHE A 85 -1.79 -7.17 -10.30
C PHE A 85 -1.17 -6.03 -11.12
N VAL A 86 -1.50 -5.88 -12.41
CA VAL A 86 -1.01 -4.78 -13.23
C VAL A 86 -2.03 -3.64 -13.27
N HIS A 87 -3.30 -3.98 -13.43
CA HIS A 87 -4.36 -2.99 -13.58
C HIS A 87 -4.94 -2.50 -12.25
N ASP A 88 -4.83 -3.29 -11.18
CA ASP A 88 -5.44 -3.01 -9.87
C ASP A 88 -4.44 -2.44 -8.86
N LEU A 89 -3.22 -2.08 -9.29
CA LEU A 89 -2.19 -1.43 -8.46
C LEU A 89 -2.64 -0.05 -7.93
N ASP A 90 -3.52 0.62 -8.67
CA ASP A 90 -4.12 1.91 -8.31
C ASP A 90 -5.65 1.80 -8.11
N CYS A 91 -6.16 0.58 -7.94
CA CYS A 91 -7.57 0.33 -7.64
C CYS A 91 -7.98 0.73 -6.23
#